data_AF-A0AAW7X989-F1
#
_entry.id   AF-A0AAW7X989-F1
#
_cell.length_a   1.000
_cell.length_b   1.000
_cell.length_c   1.000
_cell.angle_alpha   90.00
_cell.angle_beta   90.00
_cell.angle_gamma   90.00
#
_symmetry.space_group_name_H-M   'P 1'
#
loop_
_entity.id
_entity.type
_entity.pdbx_description
1 polymer ?
#
loop_
_entity_poly.entity_id
_entity_poly.type
_entity_poly.pdbx_seq_one_letter_code
_entity_poly.pdbx_strand_id
1 'polypeptide(L)'
;MLRTKAISCEERLAAERFGSRKKQLGLIRVSLVLQINFPTSHVKKYEALVKPDDLEHGPFESWCHPVHQEGRKTMAWARMDIDFATNTVLIEEIQNDWLRKAQQAWRKIEKRRQKNPTHKPATINSEIGASYEAFSKYINQELAVYEKHWAEATMAAAIHFIRSELGIGNIYYHTFETGIKLKQVSGKPPLSLYTKLPKSFGFKVTQQAPEFLLKDKISRRYLKAIGRAEWFYLGE
;
A
#
# COMPACT_ATOMS: atom_id res chain seq x y z
N MET A 1 1.28 -17.13 25.07
CA MET A 1 -0.04 -17.74 24.80
C MET A 1 -0.97 -16.64 24.31
N LEU A 2 -0.93 -16.33 23.01
CA LEU A 2 -1.71 -15.24 22.40
C LEU A 2 -3.15 -15.75 22.20
N ARG A 3 -4.09 -15.14 22.93
CA ARG A 3 -5.52 -15.43 22.77
C ARG A 3 -6.04 -14.67 21.55
N THR A 4 -6.24 -15.37 20.46
CA THR A 4 -7.12 -14.97 19.36
C THR A 4 -8.56 -15.04 19.87
N LYS A 5 -9.14 -13.89 20.23
CA LYS A 5 -10.59 -13.75 20.32
C LYS A 5 -11.09 -13.31 18.95
N ALA A 6 -11.79 -14.22 18.27
CA ALA A 6 -12.71 -13.87 17.20
C ALA A 6 -13.79 -12.96 17.79
N ILE A 7 -13.93 -11.76 17.23
CA ILE A 7 -15.11 -10.92 17.40
C ILE A 7 -15.80 -10.93 16.04
N SER A 8 -16.99 -11.50 16.00
CA SER A 8 -17.86 -11.57 14.85
C SER A 8 -18.67 -10.28 14.69
N CYS A 9 -18.84 -9.92 13.43
CA CYS A 9 -19.92 -9.11 12.84
C CYS A 9 -19.98 -7.60 13.14
N GLU A 10 -20.07 -6.89 12.01
CA GLU A 10 -20.57 -5.53 11.79
C GLU A 10 -19.71 -4.39 12.34
N GLU A 11 -18.85 -3.81 11.48
CA GLU A 11 -18.95 -2.40 11.07
C GLU A 11 -17.78 -1.97 10.14
N ARG A 12 -18.14 -1.75 8.86
CA ARG A 12 -17.51 -0.84 7.89
C ARG A 12 -16.06 -1.12 7.45
N LEU A 13 -15.94 -2.12 6.58
CA LEU A 13 -14.97 -2.10 5.47
C LEU A 13 -15.35 -0.94 4.53
N ALA A 14 -14.63 0.17 4.62
CA ALA A 14 -14.71 1.25 3.64
C ALA A 14 -13.99 0.79 2.36
N ALA A 15 -14.69 0.06 1.50
CA ALA A 15 -14.27 -0.14 0.11
C ALA A 15 -14.65 1.11 -0.67
N GLU A 16 -13.83 2.17 -0.59
CA GLU A 16 -14.02 3.35 -1.42
C GLU A 16 -13.69 3.00 -2.88
N ARG A 17 -14.72 3.02 -3.74
CA ARG A 17 -14.62 2.81 -5.18
C ARG A 17 -13.89 3.98 -5.84
N PHE A 18 -12.56 3.89 -5.94
CA PHE A 18 -11.79 4.75 -6.84
C PHE A 18 -11.56 4.04 -8.18
N GLY A 19 -12.44 4.30 -9.15
CA GLY A 19 -12.29 3.76 -10.50
C GLY A 19 -13.37 4.24 -11.48
N SER A 20 -12.94 4.95 -12.52
CA SER A 20 -13.77 5.35 -13.67
C SER A 20 -14.44 4.11 -14.29
N ARG A 21 -15.77 4.05 -14.27
CA ARG A 21 -16.54 2.99 -14.94
C ARG A 21 -16.38 3.15 -16.45
N LYS A 22 -15.48 2.39 -17.07
CA LYS A 22 -15.61 2.12 -18.50
C LYS A 22 -16.72 1.07 -18.68
N LYS A 23 -17.93 1.55 -18.95
CA LYS A 23 -19.05 0.73 -19.41
C LYS A 23 -18.67 0.11 -20.75
N GLN A 24 -18.34 -1.18 -20.76
CA GLN A 24 -18.48 -2.01 -21.95
C GLN A 24 -19.16 -3.31 -21.52
N LEU A 25 -20.29 -3.60 -22.15
CA LEU A 25 -21.25 -4.63 -21.80
C LEU A 25 -20.58 -6.01 -21.57
N GLY A 26 -20.85 -6.63 -20.42
CA GLY A 26 -20.77 -8.09 -20.23
C GLY A 26 -19.72 -8.66 -19.28
N LEU A 27 -18.73 -7.90 -18.79
CA LEU A 27 -17.68 -8.41 -17.89
C LEU A 27 -17.26 -7.32 -16.90
N ILE A 28 -17.60 -7.46 -15.62
CA ILE A 28 -17.34 -6.44 -14.60
C ILE A 28 -15.86 -6.54 -14.18
N ARG A 29 -15.01 -5.72 -14.81
CA ARG A 29 -13.69 -5.41 -14.26
C ARG A 29 -13.78 -4.24 -13.30
N VAL A 30 -13.17 -4.38 -12.14
CA VAL A 30 -13.16 -3.34 -11.11
C VAL A 30 -11.74 -3.14 -10.63
N SER A 31 -11.31 -1.90 -10.57
CA SER A 31 -10.12 -1.53 -9.79
C SER A 31 -10.58 -1.23 -8.37
N LEU A 32 -9.98 -1.89 -7.39
CA LEU A 32 -10.32 -1.80 -5.98
C LEU A 32 -9.06 -1.52 -5.17
N VAL A 33 -9.21 -0.69 -4.13
CA VAL A 33 -8.15 -0.43 -3.17
C VAL A 33 -8.57 -0.97 -1.82
N LEU A 34 -7.74 -1.84 -1.24
CA LEU A 34 -7.85 -2.26 0.15
C LEU A 34 -6.95 -1.36 1.01
N GLN A 35 -7.52 -0.69 2.00
CA GLN A 35 -6.79 0.15 2.94
C GLN A 35 -6.58 -0.57 4.27
N ILE A 36 -5.39 -0.40 4.85
CA ILE A 36 -5.09 -0.80 6.22
C ILE A 36 -4.80 0.46 7.00
N ASN A 37 -5.65 0.70 7.99
CA ASN A 37 -5.60 1.90 8.80
C ASN A 37 -4.82 1.66 10.09
N PHE A 38 -4.23 2.72 10.62
CA PHE A 38 -3.68 2.72 11.96
C PHE A 38 -4.79 2.51 13.00
N PRO A 39 -4.49 1.84 14.12
CA PRO A 39 -5.41 1.79 15.25
C PRO A 39 -5.57 3.18 15.87
N THR A 40 -6.71 3.46 16.49
CA THR A 40 -6.98 4.74 17.16
C THR A 40 -5.92 5.11 18.20
N SER A 41 -5.33 4.11 18.88
CA SER A 41 -4.23 4.32 19.84
C SER A 41 -2.99 4.94 19.18
N HIS A 42 -2.69 4.58 17.94
CA HIS A 42 -1.60 5.18 17.18
C HIS A 42 -1.93 6.62 16.77
N VAL A 43 -3.15 6.87 16.31
CA VAL A 43 -3.60 8.20 15.90
C VAL A 43 -3.45 9.21 17.05
N LYS A 44 -3.86 8.85 18.27
CA LYS A 44 -3.67 9.69 19.47
C LYS A 44 -2.20 10.01 19.76
N LYS A 45 -1.31 9.04 19.60
CA LYS A 45 0.13 9.24 19.80
C LYS A 45 0.74 10.10 18.70
N TYR A 46 0.29 9.92 17.48
CA TYR A 46 0.64 10.76 16.34
C TYR A 46 0.27 12.22 16.61
N GLU A 47 -0.97 12.51 17.02
CA GLU A 47 -1.41 13.85 17.39
C GLU A 47 -0.55 14.45 18.50
N ALA A 48 -0.27 13.68 19.56
CA ALA A 48 0.51 14.15 20.70
C ALA A 48 1.99 14.41 20.39
N LEU A 49 2.61 13.55 19.56
CA LEU A 49 4.06 13.56 19.32
C LEU A 49 4.47 14.28 18.04
N VAL A 50 3.60 14.35 17.04
CA VAL A 50 3.86 15.03 15.75
C VAL A 50 3.23 16.42 15.72
N LYS A 51 2.10 16.59 16.41
CA LYS A 51 1.35 17.86 16.46
C LYS A 51 1.15 18.44 15.06
N PRO A 52 0.45 17.72 14.18
CA PRO A 52 0.20 18.22 12.84
C PRO A 52 -0.61 19.52 12.90
N ASP A 53 -0.40 20.39 11.92
CA ASP A 53 -1.16 21.64 11.77
C ASP A 53 -2.59 21.39 11.27
N ASP A 54 -2.78 20.31 10.51
CA ASP A 54 -4.08 19.78 10.09
C ASP A 54 -4.28 18.33 10.59
N LEU A 55 -5.42 18.09 11.24
CA LEU A 55 -5.81 16.76 11.72
C LEU A 55 -6.37 15.86 10.61
N GLU A 56 -6.94 16.44 9.55
CA GLU A 56 -7.53 15.71 8.43
C GLU A 56 -6.46 15.27 7.42
N HIS A 57 -5.54 16.15 7.05
CA HIS A 57 -4.46 15.86 6.11
C HIS A 57 -3.07 16.14 6.70
N GLY A 58 -2.40 15.08 7.17
CA GLY A 58 -1.12 15.20 7.86
C GLY A 58 0.12 15.09 6.96
N PRO A 59 1.33 15.36 7.52
CA PRO A 59 2.63 15.35 6.83
C PRO A 59 3.04 14.05 6.14
N PHE A 60 2.34 12.95 6.45
CA PHE A 60 2.68 11.62 5.98
C PHE A 60 1.65 11.05 5.01
N GLU A 61 0.59 11.80 4.71
CA GLU A 61 -0.44 11.42 3.75
C GLU A 61 -0.09 11.93 2.35
N SER A 62 -0.52 11.22 1.31
CA SER A 62 -0.28 11.62 -0.08
C SER A 62 -1.59 11.91 -0.77
N TRP A 63 -1.80 13.18 -1.12
CA TRP A 63 -3.01 13.72 -1.76
C TRP A 63 -3.38 13.01 -3.08
N CYS A 64 -2.40 12.41 -3.78
CA CYS A 64 -2.61 11.65 -4.99
C CYS A 64 -2.84 10.14 -4.76
N HIS A 65 -2.78 9.67 -3.51
CA HIS A 65 -2.92 8.26 -3.15
C HIS A 65 -4.14 8.02 -2.26
N PRO A 66 -4.62 6.78 -2.14
CA PRO A 66 -5.80 6.46 -1.34
C PRO A 66 -5.56 6.73 0.15
N VAL A 67 -6.15 7.81 0.66
CA VAL A 67 -6.15 8.19 2.08
C VAL A 67 -7.59 8.16 2.59
N HIS A 68 -7.80 7.65 3.80
CA HIS A 68 -9.11 7.54 4.40
C HIS A 68 -9.60 8.93 4.86
N GLN A 69 -10.80 9.32 4.46
CA GLN A 69 -11.30 10.69 4.64
C GLN A 69 -11.96 10.93 6.02
N GLU A 70 -12.44 9.87 6.69
CA GLU A 70 -13.20 9.99 7.96
C GLU A 70 -12.34 9.73 9.21
N GLY A 71 -11.20 10.43 9.34
CA GLY A 71 -10.42 10.49 10.59
C GLY A 71 -9.55 9.27 10.96
N ARG A 72 -9.74 8.10 10.32
CA ARG A 72 -8.73 7.03 10.39
C ARG A 72 -7.57 7.37 9.48
N LYS A 73 -6.34 7.14 9.94
CA LYS A 73 -5.12 7.38 9.16
C LYS A 73 -4.68 6.10 8.42
N THR A 74 -4.48 6.19 7.11
CA THR A 74 -4.05 5.04 6.29
C THR A 74 -2.58 4.71 6.57
N MET A 75 -2.29 3.50 7.04
CA MET A 75 -0.93 2.99 7.18
C MET A 75 -0.39 2.49 5.84
N ALA A 76 -1.15 1.62 5.18
CA ALA A 76 -0.76 0.96 3.94
C ALA A 76 -2.00 0.65 3.09
N TRP A 77 -1.79 0.34 1.82
CA TRP A 77 -2.87 -0.03 0.92
C TRP A 77 -2.39 -0.99 -0.17
N ALA A 78 -3.32 -1.79 -0.68
CA ALA A 78 -3.14 -2.67 -1.83
C ALA A 78 -4.12 -2.26 -2.93
N ARG A 79 -3.62 -2.01 -4.14
CA ARG A 79 -4.46 -1.80 -5.33
C ARG A 79 -4.57 -3.10 -6.10
N MET A 80 -5.78 -3.42 -6.52
CA MET A 80 -6.14 -4.69 -7.14
C MET A 80 -7.03 -4.47 -8.34
N ASP A 81 -6.70 -5.12 -9.45
CA ASP A 81 -7.56 -5.21 -10.61
C ASP A 81 -8.24 -6.59 -10.61
N ILE A 82 -9.57 -6.55 -10.58
CA ILE A 82 -10.42 -7.73 -10.36
C ILE A 82 -11.20 -8.03 -11.63
N ASP A 83 -11.15 -9.29 -12.08
CA ASP A 83 -12.00 -9.83 -13.13
C ASP A 83 -12.76 -11.06 -12.62
N PHE A 84 -14.01 -10.84 -12.23
CA PHE A 84 -14.87 -11.89 -11.70
C PHE A 84 -15.18 -12.97 -12.72
N ALA A 85 -15.19 -12.65 -14.02
CA ALA A 85 -15.54 -13.61 -15.05
C ALA A 85 -14.46 -14.67 -15.26
N THR A 86 -13.20 -14.32 -15.00
CA THR A 86 -12.05 -15.24 -15.10
C THR A 86 -11.59 -15.73 -13.72
N ASN A 87 -12.37 -15.44 -12.67
CA ASN A 87 -12.02 -15.74 -11.29
C ASN A 87 -10.58 -15.30 -10.96
N THR A 88 -10.20 -14.09 -11.36
CA THR A 88 -8.80 -13.62 -11.32
C THR A 88 -8.69 -12.24 -10.67
N VAL A 89 -7.69 -12.09 -9.81
CA VAL A 89 -7.21 -10.79 -9.29
C VAL A 89 -5.75 -10.59 -9.65
N LEU A 90 -5.40 -9.39 -10.08
CA LEU A 90 -4.02 -8.91 -10.09
C LEU A 90 -3.85 -7.90 -8.97
N ILE A 91 -3.06 -8.25 -7.97
CA ILE A 91 -2.54 -7.29 -7.00
C ILE A 91 -1.50 -6.45 -7.76
N GLU A 92 -1.87 -5.22 -8.05
CA GLU A 92 -1.08 -4.30 -8.85
C GLU A 92 0.12 -3.78 -8.05
N GLU A 93 -0.14 -3.34 -6.82
CA GLU A 93 0.87 -2.76 -5.95
C GLU A 93 0.42 -2.82 -4.50
N ILE A 94 1.42 -2.84 -3.62
CA ILE A 94 1.28 -2.68 -2.18
C ILE A 94 2.19 -1.52 -1.80
N GLN A 95 1.63 -0.51 -1.14
CA GLN A 95 2.36 0.70 -0.78
C GLN A 95 2.11 1.11 0.67
N ASN A 96 3.08 1.86 1.19
CA ASN A 96 3.01 2.51 2.49
C ASN A 96 3.60 3.92 2.35
N ASP A 97 2.73 4.90 2.17
CA ASP A 97 3.14 6.28 2.03
C ASP A 97 3.56 6.88 3.36
N TRP A 98 2.88 6.48 4.44
CA TRP A 98 3.05 7.06 5.76
C TRP A 98 4.47 6.87 6.29
N LEU A 99 4.92 5.61 6.39
CA LEU A 99 6.27 5.28 6.85
C LEU A 99 7.33 5.87 5.91
N ARG A 100 7.08 5.81 4.60
CA ARG A 100 8.01 6.34 3.59
C ARG A 100 8.20 7.84 3.77
N LYS A 101 7.12 8.62 3.89
CA LYS A 101 7.17 10.08 4.08
C LYS A 101 7.73 10.45 5.46
N ALA A 102 7.33 9.74 6.51
CA ALA A 102 7.86 9.95 7.86
C ALA A 102 9.38 9.75 7.92
N GLN A 103 9.89 8.66 7.34
CA GLN A 103 11.33 8.39 7.26
C GLN A 103 12.08 9.40 6.37
N GLN A 104 11.47 9.85 5.27
CA GLN A 104 12.06 10.90 4.43
C GLN A 104 12.18 12.24 5.19
N ALA A 105 11.13 12.64 5.93
CA ALA A 105 11.15 13.83 6.76
C ALA A 105 12.22 13.72 7.87
N TRP A 106 12.27 12.58 8.55
CA TRP A 106 13.25 12.29 9.60
C TRP A 106 14.69 12.45 9.08
N ARG A 107 15.05 11.80 7.97
CA ARG A 107 16.40 11.91 7.37
C ARG A 107 16.78 13.35 7.02
N LYS A 108 15.83 14.16 6.53
CA LYS A 108 16.08 15.57 6.21
C LYS A 108 16.34 16.39 7.48
N ILE A 109 15.55 16.17 8.53
CA ILE A 109 15.70 16.85 9.82
C ILE A 109 17.03 16.46 10.49
N GLU A 110 17.36 15.16 10.52
CA GLU A 110 18.61 14.65 11.08
C GLU A 110 19.84 15.29 10.42
N LYS A 111 19.87 15.30 9.08
CA LYS A 111 20.95 15.91 8.29
C LYS A 111 21.11 17.40 8.57
N ARG A 112 20.03 18.10 8.89
CA ARG A 112 20.05 19.54 9.21
C ARG A 112 20.51 19.78 10.63
N ARG A 113 20.13 18.92 11.58
CA ARG A 113 20.58 19.01 12.97
C ARG A 113 22.05 18.69 13.18
N GLN A 114 22.64 17.85 12.31
CA GLN A 114 24.09 17.68 12.26
C GLN A 114 24.83 19.01 12.00
N LYS A 115 24.20 19.98 11.33
CA LYS A 115 24.77 21.31 11.06
C LYS A 115 24.32 22.36 12.07
N ASN A 116 23.10 22.25 12.57
CA ASN A 116 22.54 23.16 13.57
C ASN A 116 21.67 22.37 14.58
N PRO A 117 22.16 22.07 15.79
CA PRO A 117 21.43 21.28 16.78
C PRO A 117 20.07 21.87 17.21
N THR A 118 19.84 23.17 17.02
CA THR A 118 18.59 23.85 17.40
C THR A 118 17.52 23.84 16.31
N HIS A 119 17.81 23.23 15.16
CA HIS A 119 16.89 23.18 14.02
C HIS A 119 15.59 22.46 14.40
N LYS A 120 14.46 23.12 14.16
CA LYS A 120 13.12 22.60 14.48
C LYS A 120 12.54 21.79 13.32
N PRO A 121 11.77 20.71 13.55
CA PRO A 121 11.07 19.97 12.49
C PRO A 121 10.22 20.84 11.56
N ALA A 122 9.46 21.79 12.12
CA ALA A 122 8.58 22.72 11.41
C ALA A 122 9.27 23.52 10.28
N THR A 123 10.58 23.75 10.38
CA THR A 123 11.34 24.49 9.35
C THR A 123 11.68 23.64 8.11
N ILE A 124 11.51 22.32 8.19
CA ILE A 124 11.69 21.38 7.07
C ILE A 124 10.35 20.93 6.52
N ASN A 125 9.37 20.73 7.40
CA ASN A 125 8.00 20.48 7.04
C ASN A 125 7.11 21.25 8.03
N SER A 126 6.42 22.29 7.55
CA SER A 126 5.55 23.14 8.37
C SER A 126 4.43 22.37 9.05
N GLU A 127 4.04 21.24 8.45
CA GLU A 127 2.99 20.34 8.96
C GLU A 127 3.46 19.49 10.17
N ILE A 128 4.69 19.70 10.68
CA ILE A 128 5.24 19.04 11.87
C ILE A 128 5.45 20.07 12.98
N GLY A 129 4.45 20.26 13.84
CA GLY A 129 4.50 21.16 15.01
C GLY A 129 5.27 20.62 16.22
N ALA A 130 5.84 19.42 16.12
CA ALA A 130 6.58 18.77 17.19
C ALA A 130 7.97 19.37 17.48
N SER A 131 8.45 19.15 18.71
CA SER A 131 9.89 19.25 18.99
C SER A 131 10.65 18.12 18.32
N TYR A 132 11.97 18.24 18.18
CA TYR A 132 12.79 17.18 17.63
C TYR A 132 12.72 15.89 18.47
N GLU A 133 12.71 16.01 19.80
CA GLU A 133 12.68 14.88 20.72
C GLU A 133 11.36 14.14 20.61
N ALA A 134 10.23 14.87 20.54
CA ALA A 134 8.91 14.30 20.34
C ALA A 134 8.79 13.61 18.97
N PHE A 135 9.30 14.25 17.91
CA PHE A 135 9.28 13.67 16.57
C PHE A 135 10.19 12.43 16.47
N SER A 136 11.39 12.50 17.05
CA SER A 136 12.32 11.36 17.16
C SER A 136 11.66 10.19 17.89
N LYS A 137 10.96 10.45 19.00
CA LYS A 137 10.20 9.43 19.72
C LYS A 137 9.15 8.77 18.84
N TYR A 138 8.39 9.56 18.09
CA TYR A 138 7.38 9.03 17.16
C TYR A 138 8.00 8.13 16.08
N ILE A 139 9.08 8.56 15.44
CA ILE A 139 9.75 7.79 14.39
C ILE A 139 10.37 6.51 14.95
N ASN A 140 11.19 6.63 16.00
CA ASN A 140 12.07 5.55 16.44
C ASN A 140 11.39 4.57 17.42
N GLN A 141 10.26 4.95 18.03
CA GLN A 141 9.54 4.09 18.97
C GLN A 141 8.16 3.70 18.43
N GLU A 142 7.36 4.68 18.02
CA GLU A 142 5.96 4.41 17.62
C GLU A 142 5.86 3.80 16.22
N LEU A 143 6.62 4.31 15.24
CA LEU A 143 6.59 3.75 13.88
C LEU A 143 7.40 2.46 13.71
N ALA A 144 8.39 2.22 14.57
CA ALA A 144 9.30 1.07 14.47
C ALA A 144 8.57 -0.29 14.52
N VAL A 145 7.43 -0.36 15.20
CA VAL A 145 6.60 -1.59 15.27
C VAL A 145 6.00 -1.92 13.90
N TYR A 146 5.56 -0.91 13.15
CA TYR A 146 4.92 -1.11 11.84
C TYR A 146 5.93 -1.34 10.72
N GLU A 147 7.12 -0.74 10.82
CA GLU A 147 8.16 -0.84 9.79
C GLU A 147 8.54 -2.31 9.47
N LYS A 148 8.49 -3.18 10.47
CA LYS A 148 8.82 -4.59 10.33
C LYS A 148 7.73 -5.42 9.66
N HIS A 149 6.46 -5.06 9.85
CA HIS A 149 5.33 -5.96 9.58
C HIS A 149 4.34 -5.43 8.55
N TRP A 150 4.40 -4.14 8.17
CA TRP A 150 3.37 -3.54 7.33
C TRP A 150 3.19 -4.27 5.99
N ALA A 151 4.28 -4.70 5.36
CA ALA A 151 4.25 -5.31 4.03
C ALA A 151 3.57 -6.69 4.06
N GLU A 152 3.97 -7.52 5.03
CA GLU A 152 3.38 -8.84 5.26
C GLU A 152 1.92 -8.72 5.71
N ALA A 153 1.61 -7.81 6.64
CA ALA A 153 0.25 -7.54 7.07
C ALA A 153 -0.63 -7.10 5.89
N THR A 154 -0.09 -6.28 4.97
CA THR A 154 -0.83 -5.82 3.79
C THR A 154 -1.07 -6.92 2.78
N MET A 155 -0.05 -7.73 2.48
CA MET A 155 -0.20 -8.88 1.59
C MET A 155 -1.18 -9.91 2.18
N ALA A 156 -1.05 -10.23 3.47
CA ALA A 156 -1.93 -11.16 4.16
C ALA A 156 -3.39 -10.70 4.13
N ALA A 157 -3.65 -9.43 4.45
CA ALA A 157 -4.99 -8.86 4.40
C ALA A 157 -5.56 -8.88 2.97
N ALA A 158 -4.74 -8.54 1.96
CA ALA A 158 -5.17 -8.59 0.57
C ALA A 158 -5.54 -10.01 0.14
N ILE A 159 -4.69 -11.00 0.39
CA ILE A 159 -4.97 -12.40 0.06
C ILE A 159 -6.21 -12.90 0.81
N HIS A 160 -6.31 -12.61 2.11
CA HIS A 160 -7.47 -13.02 2.92
C HIS A 160 -8.77 -12.41 2.38
N PHE A 161 -8.77 -11.12 2.04
CA PHE A 161 -9.92 -10.44 1.44
C PHE A 161 -10.28 -11.05 0.08
N ILE A 162 -9.30 -11.27 -0.81
CA ILE A 162 -9.53 -11.87 -2.13
C ILE A 162 -10.15 -13.28 -1.99
N ARG A 163 -9.63 -14.10 -1.07
CA ARG A 163 -10.07 -15.49 -0.89
C ARG A 163 -11.41 -15.58 -0.18
N SER A 164 -11.56 -14.88 0.94
CA SER A 164 -12.66 -15.10 1.89
C SER A 164 -13.86 -14.22 1.57
N GLU A 165 -13.62 -12.98 1.12
CA GLU A 165 -14.69 -12.01 0.87
C GLU A 165 -15.09 -11.98 -0.60
N LEU A 166 -14.14 -12.09 -1.54
CA LEU A 166 -14.43 -12.10 -2.97
C LEU A 166 -14.63 -13.51 -3.55
N GLY A 167 -14.16 -14.55 -2.85
CA GLY A 167 -14.21 -15.93 -3.33
C GLY A 167 -13.33 -16.19 -4.55
N ILE A 168 -12.25 -15.41 -4.74
CA ILE A 168 -11.44 -15.48 -5.96
C ILE A 168 -10.24 -16.44 -5.86
N GLY A 169 -10.14 -17.30 -6.88
CA GLY A 169 -9.20 -18.42 -7.01
C GLY A 169 -7.79 -18.08 -7.48
N ASN A 170 -7.67 -17.18 -8.45
CA ASN A 170 -6.43 -16.94 -9.17
C ASN A 170 -5.85 -15.58 -8.78
N ILE A 171 -4.76 -15.58 -8.02
CA ILE A 171 -4.13 -14.34 -7.55
C ILE A 171 -2.80 -14.15 -8.26
N TYR A 172 -2.69 -13.06 -9.00
CA TYR A 172 -1.45 -12.62 -9.64
C TYR A 172 -0.86 -11.43 -8.90
N TYR A 173 0.46 -11.29 -8.96
CA TYR A 173 1.21 -10.13 -8.49
C TYR A 173 2.32 -9.83 -9.50
N HIS A 174 2.60 -8.55 -9.77
CA HIS A 174 3.68 -8.22 -10.71
C HIS A 174 5.05 -8.64 -10.19
N THR A 175 5.92 -9.14 -11.08
CA THR A 175 7.36 -9.09 -10.82
C THR A 175 7.84 -7.65 -10.93
N PHE A 176 9.01 -7.38 -10.36
CA PHE A 176 9.62 -6.06 -10.41
C PHE A 176 9.86 -5.59 -11.85
N GLU A 177 10.40 -6.48 -12.69
CA GLU A 177 10.79 -6.22 -14.07
C GLU A 177 9.58 -5.94 -14.95
N THR A 178 8.53 -6.75 -14.83
CA THR A 178 7.28 -6.59 -15.59
C THR A 178 6.54 -5.35 -15.12
N GLY A 179 6.43 -5.15 -13.81
CA GLY A 179 5.70 -4.02 -13.21
C GLY A 179 6.27 -2.66 -13.63
N ILE A 180 7.60 -2.50 -13.63
CA ILE A 180 8.23 -1.25 -14.07
C ILE A 180 7.91 -0.95 -15.54
N LYS A 181 8.02 -1.96 -16.42
CA LYS A 181 7.80 -1.78 -17.86
C LYS A 181 6.34 -1.49 -18.19
N LEU A 182 5.40 -2.12 -17.48
CA LEU A 182 3.97 -1.90 -17.68
C LEU A 182 3.50 -0.55 -17.16
N LYS A 183 3.97 -0.14 -15.97
CA LYS A 183 3.41 1.02 -15.27
C LYS A 183 4.06 2.34 -15.66
N GLN A 184 5.19 2.33 -16.37
CA GLN A 184 5.94 3.52 -16.76
C GLN A 184 6.13 4.52 -15.60
N VAL A 185 6.24 4.01 -14.37
CA VAL A 185 6.25 4.85 -13.15
C VAL A 185 7.57 5.60 -13.02
N SER A 186 7.48 6.86 -12.56
CA SER A 186 8.64 7.64 -12.14
C SER A 186 9.10 7.19 -10.76
N GLY A 187 10.25 6.53 -10.72
CA GLY A 187 10.83 5.95 -9.51
C GLY A 187 10.63 4.43 -9.42
N LYS A 188 11.65 3.73 -8.93
CA LYS A 188 11.62 2.27 -8.78
C LYS A 188 11.03 1.93 -7.41
N PRO A 189 10.01 1.05 -7.33
CA PRO A 189 9.53 0.60 -6.03
C PRO A 189 10.64 -0.18 -5.29
N PRO A 190 10.53 -0.37 -3.97
CA PRO A 190 11.47 -1.22 -3.23
C PRO A 190 11.51 -2.63 -3.81
N LEU A 191 12.69 -3.08 -4.28
CA LEU A 191 12.87 -4.40 -4.90
C LEU A 191 12.38 -5.54 -3.99
N SER A 192 12.54 -5.40 -2.67
CA SER A 192 12.13 -6.40 -1.68
C SER A 192 10.63 -6.71 -1.71
N LEU A 193 9.77 -5.71 -1.95
CA LEU A 193 8.31 -5.89 -2.05
C LEU A 193 7.92 -6.73 -3.27
N TYR A 194 8.71 -6.65 -4.34
CA TYR A 194 8.46 -7.33 -5.59
C TYR A 194 9.26 -8.62 -5.76
N THR A 195 9.98 -9.07 -4.72
CA THR A 195 10.83 -10.27 -4.81
C THR A 195 10.67 -11.20 -3.62
N LYS A 196 10.87 -10.70 -2.40
CA LYS A 196 10.83 -11.52 -1.17
C LYS A 196 9.41 -11.72 -0.67
N LEU A 197 8.63 -10.65 -0.62
CA LEU A 197 7.26 -10.65 -0.11
C LEU A 197 6.35 -11.67 -0.82
N PRO A 198 6.18 -11.70 -2.15
CA PRO A 198 5.31 -12.69 -2.77
C PRO A 198 5.77 -14.13 -2.50
N LYS A 199 7.09 -14.39 -2.45
CA LYS A 199 7.61 -15.74 -2.18
C LYS A 199 7.30 -16.23 -0.77
N SER A 200 7.32 -15.36 0.25
CA SER A 200 6.97 -15.77 1.61
C SER A 200 5.51 -16.16 1.78
N PHE A 201 4.64 -15.73 0.86
CA PHE A 201 3.23 -16.13 0.78
C PHE A 201 2.98 -17.29 -0.21
N GLY A 202 4.03 -17.96 -0.69
CA GLY A 202 3.90 -19.15 -1.54
C GLY A 202 3.64 -18.88 -3.02
N PHE A 203 3.73 -17.63 -3.48
CA PHE A 203 3.61 -17.35 -4.91
C PHE A 203 4.75 -17.98 -5.71
N LYS A 204 4.42 -18.47 -6.90
CA LYS A 204 5.37 -19.04 -7.86
C LYS A 204 5.48 -18.12 -9.08
N VAL A 205 6.67 -18.02 -9.66
CA VAL A 205 6.85 -17.24 -10.90
C VAL A 205 6.19 -17.97 -12.07
N THR A 206 5.49 -17.24 -12.93
CA THR A 206 4.85 -17.72 -14.16
C THR A 206 5.03 -16.73 -15.30
N GLN A 207 5.03 -17.23 -16.53
CA GLN A 207 4.96 -16.42 -17.76
C GLN A 207 3.52 -16.32 -18.30
N GLN A 208 2.58 -17.03 -17.69
CA GLN A 208 1.18 -16.93 -18.05
C GLN A 208 0.62 -15.61 -17.53
N ALA A 209 0.32 -14.70 -18.46
CA ALA A 209 -0.33 -13.44 -18.13
C ALA A 209 -1.77 -13.67 -17.63
N PRO A 210 -2.28 -12.84 -16.71
CA PRO A 210 -3.70 -12.77 -16.42
C PRO A 210 -4.50 -12.63 -17.72
N GLU A 211 -5.49 -13.49 -17.93
CA GLU A 211 -6.26 -13.55 -19.19
C GLU A 211 -6.85 -12.18 -19.55
N PHE A 212 -7.24 -11.46 -18.51
CA PHE A 212 -7.85 -10.17 -18.65
C PHE A 212 -6.88 -9.12 -19.26
N LEU A 213 -5.58 -9.18 -18.97
CA LEU A 213 -4.57 -8.33 -19.61
C LEU A 213 -4.37 -8.68 -21.09
N LEU A 214 -4.55 -9.95 -21.46
CA LEU A 214 -4.45 -10.39 -22.86
C LEU A 214 -5.65 -9.91 -23.69
N LYS A 215 -6.83 -9.80 -23.09
CA LYS A 215 -8.04 -9.27 -23.74
C LYS A 215 -7.98 -7.76 -23.95
N ASP A 216 -7.31 -7.03 -23.06
CA ASP A 216 -7.13 -5.57 -23.20
C ASP A 216 -6.13 -5.22 -24.33
N LYS A 217 -6.51 -4.31 -25.23
CA LYS A 217 -5.69 -3.95 -26.40
C LYS A 217 -4.38 -3.26 -26.00
N ILE A 218 -4.44 -2.36 -25.01
CA ILE A 218 -3.29 -1.56 -24.58
C ILE A 218 -2.29 -2.45 -23.84
N SER A 219 -2.77 -3.20 -22.84
CA SER A 219 -1.96 -4.14 -22.06
C SER A 219 -1.26 -5.14 -22.97
N ARG A 220 -1.99 -5.77 -23.91
CA ARG A 220 -1.40 -6.69 -24.90
C ARG A 220 -0.32 -6.06 -25.77
N ARG A 221 -0.45 -4.79 -26.16
CA ARG A 221 0.61 -4.07 -26.89
C ARG A 221 1.87 -3.95 -26.05
N TYR A 222 1.75 -3.58 -24.78
CA TYR A 222 2.90 -3.50 -23.88
C TYR A 222 3.52 -4.86 -23.60
N LEU A 223 2.73 -5.91 -23.37
CA LEU A 223 3.23 -7.27 -23.16
C LEU A 223 4.05 -7.76 -24.35
N LYS A 224 3.59 -7.49 -25.58
CA LYS A 224 4.37 -7.78 -26.80
C LYS A 224 5.70 -7.02 -26.83
N ALA A 225 5.72 -5.75 -26.43
CA ALA A 225 6.94 -4.95 -26.39
C ALA A 225 7.94 -5.40 -25.30
N ILE A 226 7.44 -5.94 -24.19
CA ILE A 226 8.25 -6.50 -23.10
C ILE A 226 8.93 -7.81 -23.53
N GLY A 227 8.30 -8.57 -24.43
CA GLY A 227 8.79 -9.84 -24.95
C GLY A 227 8.58 -10.99 -23.97
N ARG A 228 9.27 -10.95 -22.83
CA ARG A 228 9.19 -11.97 -21.76
C ARG A 228 8.71 -11.34 -20.46
N ALA A 229 7.39 -11.21 -20.34
CA ALA A 229 6.75 -10.75 -19.12
C ALA A 229 6.53 -11.92 -18.15
N GLU A 230 6.76 -11.64 -16.87
CA GLU A 230 6.60 -12.61 -15.78
C GLU A 230 5.74 -12.02 -14.65
N TRP A 231 5.05 -12.90 -13.95
CA TRP A 231 4.22 -12.60 -12.79
C TRP A 231 4.49 -13.60 -11.67
N PHE A 232 4.18 -13.21 -10.46
CA PHE A 232 3.94 -14.11 -9.37
C PHE A 232 2.49 -14.59 -9.43
N TYR A 233 2.28 -15.89 -9.24
CA TYR A 233 0.98 -16.54 -9.25
C TYR A 233 0.79 -17.39 -8.00
N LEU A 234 -0.39 -17.26 -7.41
CA LEU A 234 -0.89 -18.05 -6.29
C LEU A 234 -2.26 -18.59 -6.69
N GLY A 235 -2.29 -19.87 -7.06
CA GLY A 235 -3.51 -20.63 -7.31
C GLY A 235 -4.11 -21.18 -6.02
N GLU A 236 -5.32 -21.72 -6.13
CA GLU A 236 -5.89 -22.64 -5.12
C GLU A 236 -5.11 -23.96 -5.08
#